data_AF-A0A7V9UWV4-F1
#
_entry.id   AF-A0A7V9UWV4-F1
#
_cell.length_a   1.000
_cell.length_b   1.000
_cell.length_c   1.000
_cell.angle_alpha   90.00
_cell.angle_beta   90.00
_cell.angle_gamma   90.00
#
_symmetry.space_group_name_H-M   'P 1'
#
loop_
_entity.id
_entity.type
_entity.pdbx_description
1 polymer ?
#
loop_
_entity_poly.entity_id
_entity_poly.type
_entity_poly.pdbx_seq_one_letter_code
_entity_poly.pdbx_strand_id
1 'polypeptide(L)'
;MIKLFSDLGCEEDASIIHASEQCLKYIPNSAFYSFREREHSNEYLSDLRIEKDNFVTDGVLSQGILVSLGDVSLENLTLNSNGMKFLSDFAPASSSKDALKQNSEFIKGVKANEFVYKKSLPVLENKNYAMRVVAYQGKYWQVFRGVNYDALAGDDRADLIIVFRVVRKSGDGEVTLLWRELQRKEAPKIVFPKKPKS
;
A
#
# COMPACT_ATOMS: atom_id res chain seq x y z
N MET A 1 13.79 5.74 -7.79
CA MET A 1 13.65 6.62 -6.61
C MET A 1 12.29 7.28 -6.70
N ILE A 2 11.58 7.43 -5.60
CA ILE A 2 10.28 8.13 -5.54
C ILE A 2 10.25 9.05 -4.33
N LYS A 3 9.34 10.03 -4.34
CA LYS A 3 9.07 10.93 -3.22
C LYS A 3 7.62 10.79 -2.82
N LEU A 4 7.35 10.62 -1.54
CA LEU A 4 6.02 10.62 -0.97
C LEU A 4 5.89 11.79 -0.02
N PHE A 5 4.73 12.45 -0.03
CA PHE A 5 4.40 13.48 0.94
C PHE A 5 3.45 12.89 1.98
N SER A 6 3.41 13.46 3.18
CA SER A 6 2.39 13.08 4.15
C SER A 6 1.01 13.44 3.62
N ASP A 7 0.05 12.54 3.80
CA ASP A 7 -1.35 12.86 3.62
C ASP A 7 -1.81 13.81 4.73
N LEU A 8 -2.14 15.03 4.35
CA LEU A 8 -2.57 16.10 5.25
C LEU A 8 -4.10 16.23 5.33
N GLY A 9 -4.86 15.39 4.61
CA GLY A 9 -6.32 15.50 4.55
C GLY A 9 -6.82 16.77 3.85
N CYS A 10 -6.00 17.39 3.01
CA CYS A 10 -6.35 18.65 2.35
C CYS A 10 -7.41 18.49 1.24
N GLU A 11 -7.78 17.25 0.88
CA GLU A 11 -8.74 16.92 -0.19
C GLU A 11 -10.14 16.53 0.34
N GLU A 12 -10.39 16.59 1.66
CA GLU A 12 -11.62 16.03 2.26
C GLU A 12 -12.94 16.71 1.83
N ASP A 13 -12.91 17.88 1.17
CA ASP A 13 -14.12 18.48 0.60
C ASP A 13 -13.81 19.33 -0.64
N ALA A 14 -14.30 18.92 -1.81
CA ALA A 14 -14.18 19.69 -3.05
C ALA A 14 -14.86 21.08 -2.98
N SER A 15 -15.64 21.34 -1.93
CA SER A 15 -16.29 22.62 -1.66
C SER A 15 -15.62 23.47 -0.57
N ILE A 16 -14.63 22.93 0.17
CA ILE A 16 -13.94 23.63 1.26
C ILE A 16 -12.43 23.62 0.99
N ILE A 17 -11.91 24.76 0.54
CA ILE A 17 -10.46 24.98 0.51
C ILE A 17 -10.01 25.20 1.96
N HIS A 18 -9.50 24.16 2.60
CA HIS A 18 -8.82 24.31 3.88
C HIS A 18 -7.45 24.97 3.65
N ALA A 19 -7.42 26.31 3.55
CA ALA A 19 -6.24 27.10 3.22
C ALA A 19 -5.27 27.27 4.41
N SER A 20 -4.96 26.20 5.12
CA SER A 20 -3.85 26.25 6.08
C SER A 20 -2.53 26.43 5.32
N GLU A 21 -1.53 27.07 5.93
CA GLU A 21 -0.21 27.25 5.31
C GLU A 21 0.43 25.90 4.89
N GLN A 22 0.08 24.82 5.59
CA GLN A 22 0.49 23.45 5.26
C GLN A 22 -0.20 22.93 3.99
N CYS A 23 -1.51 23.13 3.83
CA CYS A 23 -2.23 22.72 2.62
C CYS A 23 -1.86 23.55 1.39
N LEU A 24 -1.33 24.78 1.54
CA LEU A 24 -0.79 25.55 0.41
C LEU A 24 0.44 24.90 -0.23
N LYS A 25 1.15 24.03 0.50
CA LYS A 25 2.33 23.30 0.01
C LYS A 25 2.00 21.85 -0.38
N TYR A 26 0.74 21.45 -0.24
CA TYR A 26 0.28 20.11 -0.58
C TYR A 26 0.25 19.93 -2.10
N ILE A 27 0.83 18.83 -2.59
CA ILE A 27 0.76 18.42 -3.98
C ILE A 27 -0.30 17.30 -4.08
N PRO A 28 -1.39 17.49 -4.86
CA PRO A 28 -2.43 16.47 -5.00
C PRO A 28 -1.89 15.10 -5.40
N ASN A 29 -2.46 14.03 -4.82
CA ASN A 29 -2.07 12.62 -5.03
C ASN A 29 -0.60 12.27 -4.69
N SER A 30 0.21 13.21 -4.23
CA SER A 30 1.65 12.98 -3.97
C SER A 30 1.91 12.12 -2.73
N ALA A 31 0.89 11.94 -1.89
CA ALA A 31 0.93 11.08 -0.72
C ALA A 31 0.73 9.59 -1.03
N PHE A 32 0.30 9.27 -2.24
CA PHE A 32 -0.13 7.94 -2.65
C PHE A 32 0.71 7.45 -3.83
N TYR A 33 1.21 6.22 -3.76
CA TYR A 33 1.98 5.64 -4.86
C TYR A 33 1.58 4.19 -5.12
N SER A 34 1.42 3.85 -6.41
CA SER A 34 1.21 2.49 -6.88
C SER A 34 2.53 1.97 -7.45
N PHE A 35 3.09 0.92 -6.84
CA PHE A 35 4.25 0.21 -7.38
C PHE A 35 3.87 -0.69 -8.55
N ARG A 36 2.60 -1.11 -8.61
CA ARG A 36 2.04 -1.85 -9.74
C ARG A 36 2.12 -1.04 -11.03
N GLU A 37 1.65 0.21 -10.98
CA GLU A 37 1.62 1.16 -12.10
C GLU A 37 2.89 2.02 -12.21
N ARG A 38 3.70 2.05 -11.15
CA ARG A 38 4.93 2.87 -11.03
C ARG A 38 4.68 4.37 -11.10
N GLU A 39 3.52 4.81 -10.63
CA GLU A 39 3.12 6.21 -10.62
C GLU A 39 2.41 6.61 -9.32
N HIS A 40 2.28 7.92 -9.13
CA HIS A 40 1.40 8.46 -8.11
C HIS A 40 -0.05 8.19 -8.51
N SER A 41 -0.87 7.82 -7.54
CA SER A 41 -2.27 7.44 -7.79
C SER A 41 -3.19 8.02 -6.73
N ASN A 42 -4.46 7.65 -6.73
CA ASN A 42 -5.40 8.02 -5.69
C ASN A 42 -5.42 6.98 -4.55
N GLU A 43 -6.17 7.28 -3.48
CA GLU A 43 -6.32 6.41 -2.31
C GLU A 43 -6.81 4.99 -2.63
N TYR A 44 -7.61 4.80 -3.68
CA TYR A 44 -8.19 3.51 -4.03
C TYR A 44 -7.19 2.58 -4.72
N LEU A 45 -6.26 3.14 -5.48
CA LEU A 45 -5.33 2.40 -6.33
C LEU A 45 -3.90 2.38 -5.81
N SER A 46 -3.59 3.20 -4.80
CA SER A 46 -2.28 3.22 -4.17
C SER A 46 -1.94 1.90 -3.48
N ASP A 47 -0.64 1.61 -3.41
CA ASP A 47 -0.08 0.46 -2.70
C ASP A 47 0.52 0.88 -1.35
N LEU A 48 1.02 2.10 -1.29
CA LEU A 48 1.67 2.69 -0.14
C LEU A 48 1.31 4.18 -0.06
N ARG A 49 1.00 4.63 1.16
CA ARG A 49 0.86 6.03 1.51
C ARG A 49 1.52 6.34 2.84
N ILE A 50 1.62 7.63 3.15
CA ILE A 50 2.13 8.10 4.43
C ILE A 50 1.01 8.81 5.19
N GLU A 51 0.67 8.26 6.36
CA GLU A 51 -0.30 8.85 7.27
C GLU A 51 0.34 9.03 8.65
N LYS A 52 0.38 10.27 9.16
CA LYS A 52 0.86 10.58 10.52
C LYS A 52 2.19 9.88 10.85
N ASP A 53 3.19 10.07 10.00
CA ASP A 53 4.53 9.45 10.12
C ASP A 53 4.60 7.93 10.00
N ASN A 54 3.53 7.27 9.55
CA ASN A 54 3.53 5.84 9.29
C ASN A 54 3.37 5.56 7.80
N PHE A 55 4.10 4.56 7.32
CA PHE A 55 3.70 3.85 6.12
C PHE A 55 2.37 3.17 6.39
N VAL A 56 1.45 3.29 5.45
CA VAL A 56 0.20 2.54 5.42
C VAL A 56 0.09 1.89 4.06
N THR A 57 -0.25 0.60 4.06
CA THR A 57 -0.57 -0.14 2.83
C THR A 57 -2.03 -0.51 2.85
N ASP A 58 -2.79 0.15 1.98
CA ASP A 58 -4.21 -0.06 1.75
C ASP A 58 -4.48 0.03 0.24
N GLY A 59 -5.75 0.17 -0.15
CA GLY A 59 -6.18 0.06 -1.54
C GLY A 59 -7.40 -0.83 -1.67
N VAL A 60 -8.25 -0.49 -2.63
CA VAL A 60 -9.49 -1.21 -2.89
C VAL A 60 -9.17 -2.56 -3.51
N LEU A 61 -9.82 -3.59 -2.98
CA LEU A 61 -9.57 -4.99 -3.34
C LEU A 61 -8.08 -5.37 -3.26
N SER A 62 -7.32 -4.71 -2.39
CA SER A 62 -5.90 -4.96 -2.19
C SER A 62 -5.61 -5.37 -0.75
N GLN A 63 -4.60 -6.21 -0.58
CA GLN A 63 -4.08 -6.59 0.73
C GLN A 63 -2.59 -6.34 0.78
N GLY A 64 -2.21 -5.36 1.59
CA GLY A 64 -0.82 -5.01 1.85
C GLY A 64 -0.29 -5.62 3.13
N ILE A 65 0.98 -6.03 3.11
CA ILE A 65 1.71 -6.56 4.26
C ILE A 65 3.09 -5.90 4.28
N LEU A 66 3.39 -5.14 5.33
CA LEU A 66 4.67 -4.49 5.57
C LEU A 66 5.49 -5.21 6.65
N VAL A 67 6.81 -5.19 6.50
CA VAL A 67 7.76 -5.62 7.52
C VAL A 67 8.99 -4.72 7.49
N SER A 68 9.53 -4.38 8.67
CA SER A 68 10.83 -3.69 8.76
C SER A 68 11.96 -4.73 8.75
N LEU A 69 12.94 -4.51 7.89
CA LEU A 69 14.11 -5.39 7.72
C LEU A 69 15.37 -4.82 8.37
N GLY A 70 15.27 -3.66 9.02
CA GLY A 70 16.41 -2.99 9.66
C GLY A 70 17.32 -2.26 8.67
N ASP A 71 18.59 -2.10 9.05
CA ASP A 71 19.59 -1.40 8.24
C ASP A 71 20.50 -2.42 7.54
N VAL A 72 20.01 -2.93 6.40
CA VAL A 72 20.71 -3.86 5.52
C VAL A 72 20.86 -3.23 4.14
N SER A 73 21.82 -3.68 3.32
CA SER A 73 21.92 -3.17 1.95
C SER A 73 20.71 -3.59 1.12
N LEU A 74 20.07 -2.64 0.44
CA LEU A 74 18.91 -2.88 -0.44
C LEU A 74 19.24 -3.84 -1.59
N GLU A 75 20.50 -3.83 -2.05
CA GLU A 75 20.99 -4.68 -3.14
C GLU A 75 21.10 -6.15 -2.73
N ASN A 76 21.40 -6.40 -1.45
CA ASN A 76 21.56 -7.75 -0.91
C ASN A 76 20.24 -8.41 -0.50
N LEU A 77 19.14 -7.66 -0.48
CA LEU A 77 17.83 -8.21 -0.16
C LEU A 77 17.32 -9.10 -1.29
N THR A 78 16.88 -10.30 -0.95
CA THR A 78 16.28 -11.27 -1.88
C THR A 78 15.08 -11.92 -1.23
N LEU A 79 14.31 -12.72 -1.97
CA LEU A 79 13.19 -13.48 -1.39
C LEU A 79 13.62 -14.46 -0.28
N ASN A 80 14.90 -14.81 -0.21
CA ASN A 80 15.46 -15.71 0.81
C ASN A 80 16.04 -14.98 2.03
N SER A 81 16.06 -13.64 2.03
CA SER A 81 16.56 -12.86 3.17
C SER A 81 15.66 -13.02 4.41
N ASN A 82 16.23 -12.79 5.59
CA ASN A 82 15.46 -12.79 6.84
C ASN A 82 14.27 -11.81 6.74
N GLY A 83 13.09 -12.25 7.21
CA GLY A 83 11.84 -11.47 7.12
C GLY A 83 11.11 -11.59 5.77
N MET A 84 11.75 -12.11 4.72
CA MET A 84 11.11 -12.22 3.40
C MET A 84 10.32 -13.51 3.23
N LYS A 85 10.71 -14.59 3.91
CA LYS A 85 10.08 -15.90 3.79
C LYS A 85 8.58 -15.89 4.09
N PHE A 86 8.16 -15.15 5.12
CA PHE A 86 6.74 -15.02 5.42
C PHE A 86 5.98 -14.37 4.27
N LEU A 87 6.54 -13.31 3.67
CA LEU A 87 5.94 -12.63 2.53
C LEU A 87 5.91 -13.54 1.30
N SER A 88 6.97 -14.32 1.01
CA SER A 88 6.99 -15.22 -0.14
C SER A 88 6.01 -16.38 -0.03
N ASP A 89 5.88 -16.93 1.18
CA ASP A 89 5.09 -18.13 1.47
C ASP A 89 3.62 -17.81 1.75
N PHE A 90 3.29 -16.54 2.01
CA PHE A 90 1.93 -16.12 2.27
C PHE A 90 1.00 -16.55 1.13
N ALA A 91 -0.12 -17.18 1.49
CA ALA A 91 -1.13 -17.63 0.55
C ALA A 91 -2.30 -16.62 0.53
N PRO A 92 -2.49 -15.86 -0.57
CA PRO A 92 -3.66 -15.00 -0.73
C PRO A 92 -4.97 -15.77 -0.56
N ALA A 93 -5.91 -15.15 0.15
CA ALA A 93 -7.26 -15.71 0.26
C ALA A 93 -7.97 -15.70 -1.10
N SER A 94 -8.68 -16.79 -1.42
CA SER A 94 -9.52 -16.87 -2.63
C SER A 94 -10.96 -16.39 -2.41
N SER A 95 -11.33 -16.04 -1.18
CA SER A 95 -12.67 -15.55 -0.82
C SER A 95 -12.59 -14.20 -0.12
N SER A 96 -13.60 -13.35 -0.31
CA SER A 96 -13.62 -12.03 0.34
C SER A 96 -13.69 -12.12 1.87
N LYS A 97 -14.36 -13.14 2.40
CA LYS A 97 -14.46 -13.38 3.85
C LYS A 97 -13.08 -13.69 4.44
N ASP A 98 -12.32 -14.56 3.79
CA ASP A 98 -10.99 -14.96 4.27
C ASP A 98 -9.98 -13.83 4.07
N ALA A 99 -10.07 -13.07 2.98
CA ALA A 99 -9.24 -11.89 2.76
C ALA A 99 -9.47 -10.83 3.84
N LEU A 100 -10.72 -10.58 4.23
CA LEU A 100 -11.05 -9.68 5.35
C LEU A 100 -10.48 -10.17 6.68
N LYS A 101 -10.52 -11.50 6.93
CA LYS A 101 -9.92 -12.09 8.13
C LYS A 101 -8.41 -11.87 8.15
N GLN A 102 -7.71 -12.23 7.09
CA GLN A 102 -6.27 -12.01 6.96
C GLN A 102 -5.92 -10.51 7.10
N ASN A 103 -6.70 -9.62 6.47
CA ASN A 103 -6.52 -8.18 6.60
C ASN A 103 -6.66 -7.71 8.06
N SER A 104 -7.62 -8.23 8.81
CA SER A 104 -7.78 -7.94 10.25
C SER A 104 -6.59 -8.42 11.08
N GLU A 105 -6.01 -9.57 10.74
CA GLU A 105 -4.81 -10.09 11.40
C GLU A 105 -3.61 -9.14 11.17
N PHE A 106 -3.41 -8.64 9.95
CA PHE A 106 -2.33 -7.68 9.65
C PHE A 106 -2.55 -6.28 10.22
N ILE A 107 -3.79 -5.86 10.50
CA ILE A 107 -4.05 -4.63 11.26
C ILE A 107 -3.51 -4.78 12.68
N LYS A 108 -3.74 -5.93 13.33
CA LYS A 108 -3.26 -6.22 14.69
C LYS A 108 -1.74 -6.47 14.71
N GLY A 109 -1.24 -7.08 13.64
CA GLY A 109 0.13 -7.49 13.47
C GLY A 109 0.31 -8.97 13.73
N VAL A 110 0.98 -9.64 12.78
CA VAL A 110 1.31 -11.06 12.86
C VAL A 110 2.80 -11.17 13.18
N LYS A 111 3.15 -11.97 14.19
CA LYS A 111 4.56 -12.27 14.51
C LYS A 111 4.97 -13.58 13.84
N ALA A 112 6.12 -13.58 13.17
CA ALA A 112 6.76 -14.81 12.71
C ALA A 112 8.28 -14.65 12.83
N ASN A 113 8.91 -15.55 13.59
CA ASN A 113 10.29 -15.43 14.05
C ASN A 113 10.52 -14.09 14.78
N GLU A 114 11.62 -13.37 14.51
CA GLU A 114 11.87 -12.03 15.06
C GLU A 114 11.09 -10.89 14.39
N PHE A 115 10.30 -11.16 13.35
CA PHE A 115 9.64 -10.13 12.55
C PHE A 115 8.15 -9.94 12.90
N VAL A 116 7.68 -8.70 12.69
CA VAL A 116 6.28 -8.32 12.85
C VAL A 116 5.75 -7.77 11.53
N TYR A 117 4.70 -8.40 11.02
CA TYR A 117 4.07 -8.09 9.74
C TYR A 117 2.76 -7.33 9.96
N LYS A 118 2.63 -6.14 9.38
CA LYS A 118 1.53 -5.21 9.65
C LYS A 118 1.06 -4.47 8.41
N LYS A 119 -0.13 -3.86 8.48
CA LYS A 119 -0.59 -2.88 7.48
C LYS A 119 0.02 -1.50 7.63
N SER A 120 0.61 -1.21 8.79
CA SER A 120 1.20 0.09 9.07
C SER A 120 2.45 -0.04 9.94
N LEU A 121 3.48 0.74 9.60
CA LEU A 121 4.77 0.79 10.29
C LEU A 121 5.28 2.23 10.32
N PRO A 122 6.03 2.63 11.37
CA PRO A 122 6.63 3.97 11.43
C PRO A 122 7.65 4.17 10.31
N VAL A 123 7.67 5.36 9.74
CA VAL A 123 8.66 5.78 8.75
C VAL A 123 9.95 6.17 9.47
N LEU A 124 10.98 5.34 9.33
CA LEU A 124 12.30 5.54 9.91
C LEU A 124 13.35 5.70 8.81
N GLU A 125 14.12 6.78 8.89
CA GLU A 125 15.22 7.04 7.97
C GLU A 125 16.32 5.98 8.09
N ASN A 126 17.00 5.66 7.00
CA ASN A 126 18.03 4.62 6.92
C ASN A 126 17.55 3.22 7.31
N LYS A 127 16.25 2.96 7.22
CA LYS A 127 15.67 1.63 7.38
C LYS A 127 15.13 1.10 6.06
N ASN A 128 15.27 -0.22 5.91
CA ASN A 128 14.69 -0.98 4.83
C ASN A 128 13.40 -1.64 5.30
N TYR A 129 12.50 -1.77 4.35
CA TYR A 129 11.21 -2.39 4.52
C TYR A 129 11.00 -3.34 3.34
N ALA A 130 10.21 -4.37 3.58
CA ALA A 130 9.57 -5.11 2.50
C ALA A 130 8.07 -4.92 2.57
N MET A 131 7.46 -4.97 1.40
CA MET A 131 6.01 -4.96 1.26
C MET A 131 5.60 -6.07 0.28
N ARG A 132 4.56 -6.82 0.63
CA ARG A 132 3.79 -7.57 -0.34
C ARG A 132 2.45 -6.89 -0.56
N VAL A 133 2.08 -6.69 -1.81
CA VAL A 133 0.77 -6.17 -2.20
C VAL A 133 0.08 -7.23 -3.02
N VAL A 134 -1.05 -7.70 -2.54
CA VAL A 134 -1.93 -8.62 -3.25
C VAL A 134 -3.13 -7.83 -3.75
N ALA A 135 -3.06 -7.35 -5.00
CA ALA A 135 -4.16 -6.66 -5.64
C ALA A 135 -5.08 -7.67 -6.34
N TYR A 136 -6.23 -7.98 -5.74
CA TYR A 136 -7.15 -8.99 -6.28
C TYR A 136 -7.82 -8.51 -7.57
N GLN A 137 -8.11 -9.44 -8.48
CA GLN A 137 -8.96 -9.17 -9.65
C GLN A 137 -10.40 -8.90 -9.20
N GLY A 138 -11.04 -7.90 -9.79
CA GLY A 138 -12.42 -7.55 -9.49
C GLY A 138 -12.84 -6.25 -10.17
N LYS A 139 -14.05 -5.80 -9.81
CA LYS A 139 -14.58 -4.48 -10.21
C LYS A 139 -14.98 -3.73 -8.96
N TYR A 140 -14.79 -2.41 -8.96
CA TYR A 140 -15.25 -1.53 -7.90
C TYR A 140 -16.04 -0.37 -8.50
N TRP A 141 -17.36 -0.53 -8.51
CA TRP A 141 -18.24 0.47 -9.08
C TRP A 141 -18.38 1.68 -8.14
N GLN A 142 -18.09 2.86 -8.67
CA GLN A 142 -18.28 4.16 -8.04
C GLN A 142 -19.27 5.00 -8.84
N VAL A 143 -19.89 5.96 -8.16
CA VAL A 143 -20.78 6.95 -8.79
C VAL A 143 -20.09 8.31 -8.74
N PHE A 144 -19.84 8.91 -9.90
CA PHE A 144 -19.37 10.29 -9.99
C PHE A 144 -20.28 11.07 -10.92
N ARG A 145 -20.85 12.17 -10.42
CA ARG A 145 -21.80 13.03 -11.15
C ARG A 145 -22.92 12.24 -11.84
N GLY A 146 -23.46 11.23 -11.15
CA GLY A 146 -24.54 10.38 -11.66
C GLY A 146 -24.12 9.28 -12.64
N VAL A 147 -22.84 9.16 -12.96
CA VAL A 147 -22.31 8.13 -13.86
C VAL A 147 -21.65 7.01 -13.04
N ASN A 148 -22.05 5.76 -13.31
CA ASN A 148 -21.38 4.58 -12.77
C ASN A 148 -20.11 4.31 -13.58
N TYR A 149 -18.99 4.11 -12.90
CA TYR A 149 -17.74 3.69 -13.52
C TYR A 149 -16.99 2.71 -12.62
N ASP A 150 -16.19 1.83 -13.21
CA ASP A 150 -15.34 0.91 -12.47
C ASP A 150 -14.06 1.66 -12.11
N ALA A 151 -13.88 1.98 -10.84
CA ALA A 151 -12.73 2.75 -10.36
C ALA A 151 -11.41 1.96 -10.41
N LEU A 152 -11.46 0.64 -10.64
CA LEU A 152 -10.27 -0.18 -10.91
C LEU A 152 -9.99 -0.34 -12.41
N ALA A 153 -10.78 0.30 -13.28
CA ALA A 153 -10.54 0.22 -14.72
C ALA A 153 -9.18 0.85 -15.07
N GLY A 154 -8.33 0.09 -15.74
CA GLY A 154 -7.00 0.54 -16.17
C GLY A 154 -5.88 0.29 -15.16
N ASP A 155 -6.17 -0.26 -13.98
CA ASP A 155 -5.16 -0.68 -12.99
C ASP A 155 -4.74 -2.14 -13.26
N ASP A 156 -3.46 -2.36 -13.54
CA ASP A 156 -2.86 -3.68 -13.78
C ASP A 156 -2.69 -4.42 -12.44
N ARG A 157 -3.81 -4.99 -11.98
CA ARG A 157 -3.87 -5.80 -10.75
C ARG A 157 -2.78 -6.87 -10.78
N ALA A 158 -1.94 -6.88 -9.74
CA ALA A 158 -0.85 -7.84 -9.60
C ALA A 158 -0.59 -8.21 -8.13
N ASP A 159 0.10 -9.33 -7.92
CA ASP A 159 0.68 -9.71 -6.63
C ASP A 159 2.19 -9.45 -6.64
N LEU A 160 2.62 -8.44 -5.89
CA LEU A 160 3.98 -7.92 -5.90
C LEU A 160 4.67 -8.12 -4.55
N ILE A 161 5.96 -8.44 -4.60
CA ILE A 161 6.87 -8.25 -3.45
C ILE A 161 7.92 -7.22 -3.84
N ILE A 162 8.01 -6.16 -3.05
CA ILE A 162 9.01 -5.11 -3.21
C ILE A 162 9.82 -4.94 -1.93
N VAL A 163 10.99 -4.35 -2.09
CA VAL A 163 11.81 -3.83 -0.99
C VAL A 163 12.08 -2.35 -1.23
N PHE A 164 12.12 -1.57 -0.15
CA PHE A 164 12.46 -0.15 -0.24
C PHE A 164 13.21 0.33 0.99
N ARG A 165 14.00 1.38 0.81
CA ARG A 165 14.76 2.08 1.84
C ARG A 165 14.32 3.53 1.90
N VAL A 166 14.12 4.02 3.12
CA VAL A 166 13.97 5.45 3.38
C VAL A 166 15.35 6.09 3.36
N VAL A 167 15.65 6.86 2.32
CA VAL A 167 16.95 7.54 2.18
C VAL A 167 16.95 8.96 2.68
N ARG A 168 15.76 9.55 2.85
CA ARG A 168 15.58 10.87 3.44
C ARG A 168 14.20 11.01 4.02
N LYS A 169 14.10 11.61 5.21
CA LYS A 169 12.87 12.16 5.77
C LYS A 169 13.08 13.64 6.07
N SER A 170 12.24 14.49 5.49
CA SER A 170 12.28 15.93 5.71
C SER A 170 11.34 16.33 6.87
N GLY A 171 11.59 17.49 7.47
CA GLY A 171 10.82 18.00 8.61
C GLY A 171 9.37 18.39 8.26
N ASP A 172 9.06 18.52 6.98
CA ASP A 172 7.73 18.80 6.42
C ASP A 172 6.93 17.54 6.07
N GLY A 173 7.49 16.35 6.32
CA GLY A 173 6.84 15.07 6.03
C GLY A 173 7.14 14.51 4.64
N GLU A 174 7.98 15.16 3.82
CA GLU A 174 8.48 14.56 2.59
C GLU A 174 9.39 13.35 2.92
N VAL A 175 9.17 12.24 2.23
CA VAL A 175 9.94 11.01 2.36
C VAL A 175 10.43 10.55 1.00
N THR A 176 11.75 10.41 0.86
CA THR A 176 12.37 9.88 -0.36
C THR A 176 12.68 8.40 -0.19
N LEU A 177 12.23 7.59 -1.14
CA LEU A 177 12.41 6.14 -1.16
C LEU A 177 13.27 5.68 -2.34
N LEU A 178 14.21 4.78 -2.06
CA LEU A 178 14.80 3.88 -3.05
C LEU A 178 14.07 2.55 -2.98
N TRP A 179 13.69 1.97 -4.11
CA TRP A 179 12.91 0.73 -4.12
C TRP A 179 13.31 -0.18 -5.27
N ARG A 180 13.01 -1.47 -5.11
CA ARG A 180 13.18 -2.51 -6.12
C ARG A 180 12.08 -3.54 -6.00
N GLU A 181 11.59 -3.99 -7.16
CA GLU A 181 10.69 -5.14 -7.28
C GLU A 181 11.49 -6.44 -7.18
N LEU A 182 11.07 -7.36 -6.32
CA LEU A 182 11.68 -8.70 -6.18
C LEU A 182 10.86 -9.79 -6.85
N GLN A 183 9.54 -9.61 -6.91
CA GLN A 183 8.61 -10.56 -7.51
C GLN A 183 7.37 -9.87 -8.01
N ARG A 184 6.86 -10.33 -9.15
CA ARG A 184 5.54 -10.02 -9.70
C ARG A 184 4.87 -11.31 -10.15
N LYS A 185 3.62 -11.48 -9.75
CA LYS A 185 2.73 -12.56 -10.18
C LYS A 185 1.42 -11.98 -10.66
N GLU A 186 0.70 -12.78 -11.43
CA GLU A 186 -0.69 -12.51 -11.80
C GLU A 186 -1.56 -12.28 -10.57
N ALA A 187 -2.46 -11.31 -10.65
CA ALA A 187 -3.41 -11.04 -9.57
C ALA A 187 -4.28 -12.27 -9.28
N PRO A 188 -4.42 -12.65 -8.00
CA PRO A 188 -5.36 -13.71 -7.63
C PRO A 188 -6.80 -13.25 -7.84
N LYS A 189 -7.67 -14.21 -8.17
CA LYS A 189 -9.11 -14.01 -8.22
C LYS A 189 -9.68 -14.11 -6.81
N ILE A 190 -10.65 -13.26 -6.51
CA ILE A 190 -11.39 -13.30 -5.25
C ILE A 190 -12.87 -13.56 -5.50
N VAL A 191 -13.44 -14.49 -4.73
CA VAL A 191 -14.86 -14.83 -4.81
C VAL A 191 -15.62 -14.05 -3.75
N PHE A 192 -16.62 -13.29 -4.18
CA PHE A 192 -17.56 -12.62 -3.29
C PHE A 192 -18.78 -13.50 -3.01
N PRO A 193 -19.31 -13.50 -1.76
CA PRO A 193 -20.56 -14.18 -1.47
C PRO A 193 -21.68 -13.56 -2.31
N LYS A 194 -22.53 -14.43 -2.89
CA LYS A 194 -23.73 -13.97 -3.60
C LYS A 194 -24.62 -13.22 -2.60
N LYS A 195 -25.10 -12.04 -2.97
CA LYS A 195 -26.17 -11.38 -2.21
C LYS A 195 -27.37 -12.34 -2.16
N PRO A 196 -27.98 -12.60 -0.99
CA PRO A 196 -29.24 -13.30 -0.95
C PRO A 196 -30.24 -12.53 -1.81
N LYS A 197 -31.03 -13.25 -2.62
CA LYS A 197 -32.14 -12.64 -3.35
C LYS A 197 -33.12 -12.12 -2.31
N SER A 198 -33.27 -10.80 -2.22
CA SER A 198 -34.34 -10.14 -1.48
C SER A 198 -35.67 -10.42 -2.15
#